data_AF-A0A9P3GRE8-F1
#
_entry.id   AF-A0A9P3GRE8-F1
#
_cell.length_a   1.000
_cell.length_b   1.000
_cell.length_c   1.000
_cell.angle_alpha   90.00
_cell.angle_beta   90.00
_cell.angle_gamma   90.00
#
_symmetry.space_group_name_H-M   'P 1'
#
loop_
_entity.id
_entity.type
_entity.pdbx_description
1 polymer ?
#
loop_
_entity_poly.entity_id
_entity_poly.type
_entity_poly.pdbx_seq_one_letter_code
_entity_poly.pdbx_strand_id
1 'polypeptide(L)'
;MSSDPHAAPSPSEFSRDSSPSKRPRATPAPIAIPSKPSTAVIGDDPATPPSPVPTEFIDVEAEDFVRTAQAYGVKVRDYAFEPPTPPLPTTPEVRKNPFLTLLAHDMHIRRPKDTNFWLSGRILRRLLDIGFVTQREADMYWTPEDLQLLKSYDQKPQGPYPYVAGYLRPKPTAAYRVAARNAFYGPPESVDIPEEHFEMPDDGTWEGGAELCRMERTAREIRIKRRGWIRRRPCWAWTPAPHRVGMAFLQGIKMS
;
A
#
# COMPACT_ATOMS: atom_id res chain seq x y z
N MET A 1 -3.25 0.22 -67.36
CA MET A 1 -3.40 0.82 -66.02
C MET A 1 -2.43 0.09 -65.12
N SER A 2 -1.24 0.66 -64.94
CA SER A 2 -0.16 0.10 -64.13
C SER A 2 -0.35 0.52 -62.68
N SER A 3 -0.33 -0.45 -61.77
CA SER A 3 -0.42 -0.21 -60.33
C SER A 3 0.95 -0.49 -59.70
N ASP A 4 1.57 0.56 -59.18
CA ASP A 4 2.84 0.53 -58.46
C ASP A 4 2.70 -0.15 -57.08
N PRO A 5 3.64 -1.03 -56.68
CA PRO A 5 3.70 -1.54 -55.32
C PRO A 5 4.44 -0.56 -54.40
N HIS A 6 3.73 -0.05 -53.39
CA HIS A 6 4.32 0.74 -52.30
C HIS A 6 5.26 -0.11 -51.45
N ALA A 7 6.55 0.24 -51.48
CA ALA A 7 7.60 -0.31 -50.65
C ALA A 7 7.38 0.04 -49.16
N ALA A 8 7.44 -0.97 -48.30
CA ALA A 8 7.32 -0.81 -46.85
C ALA A 8 8.63 -0.27 -46.23
N PRO A 9 8.57 0.65 -45.25
CA PRO A 9 9.75 1.18 -44.58
C PRO A 9 10.36 0.16 -43.62
N SER A 10 11.69 0.06 -43.66
CA SER A 10 12.51 -0.82 -42.84
C SER A 10 12.49 -0.42 -41.35
N PRO A 11 12.49 -1.37 -40.39
CA PRO A 11 12.53 -1.06 -38.97
C PRO A 11 13.91 -0.56 -38.56
N SER A 12 13.97 0.68 -38.06
CA SER A 12 15.15 1.31 -37.49
C SER A 12 15.54 0.65 -36.16
N GLU A 13 16.74 0.06 -36.12
CA GLU A 13 17.40 -0.45 -34.92
C GLU A 13 17.74 0.70 -33.97
N PHE A 14 16.93 0.90 -32.92
CA PHE A 14 17.30 1.76 -31.80
C PHE A 14 18.04 0.94 -30.73
N SER A 15 19.37 0.89 -30.83
CA SER A 15 20.24 0.44 -29.74
C SER A 15 20.03 1.32 -28.50
N ARG A 16 19.39 0.78 -27.47
CA ARG A 16 19.22 1.39 -26.14
C ARG A 16 20.10 0.68 -25.12
N ASP A 17 21.41 0.90 -25.21
CA ASP A 17 22.36 0.57 -24.15
C ASP A 17 22.74 1.84 -23.38
N SER A 18 21.85 2.29 -22.51
CA SER A 18 22.15 3.33 -21.52
C SER A 18 22.01 2.74 -20.13
N SER A 19 23.04 1.98 -19.71
CA SER A 19 23.16 1.52 -18.33
C SER A 19 23.30 2.72 -17.38
N PRO A 20 22.49 2.81 -16.31
CA PRO A 20 22.57 3.91 -15.37
C PRO A 20 23.90 3.88 -14.62
N SER A 21 24.66 4.97 -14.75
CA SER A 21 25.94 5.18 -14.07
C SER A 21 25.76 5.11 -12.55
N LYS A 22 26.41 4.13 -11.92
CA LYS A 22 26.53 3.99 -10.46
C LYS A 22 27.46 5.07 -9.91
N ARG A 23 27.01 6.33 -9.87
CA ARG A 23 27.72 7.34 -9.08
C ARG A 23 27.50 7.07 -7.59
N PRO A 24 28.56 6.91 -6.78
CA PRO A 24 28.42 6.78 -5.33
C PRO A 24 27.77 8.04 -4.76
N ARG A 25 26.70 7.86 -4.00
CA ARG A 25 25.97 8.94 -3.33
C ARG A 25 26.84 9.48 -2.21
N ALA A 26 27.37 10.70 -2.39
CA ALA A 26 28.15 11.38 -1.37
C ALA A 26 27.28 11.63 -0.13
N THR A 27 27.79 11.24 1.04
CA THR A 27 27.15 11.49 2.33
C THR A 27 27.17 13.00 2.62
N PRO A 28 26.03 13.64 2.96
CA PRO A 28 26.01 15.06 3.26
C PRO A 28 26.87 15.36 4.50
N ALA A 29 27.69 16.40 4.41
CA ALA A 29 28.55 16.84 5.50
C ALA A 29 27.72 17.36 6.69
N PRO A 30 28.16 17.11 7.95
CA PRO A 30 27.48 17.61 9.14
C PRO A 30 27.51 19.14 9.20
N ILE A 31 26.35 19.74 9.47
CA ILE A 31 26.19 21.19 9.61
C ILE A 31 26.74 21.60 10.98
N ALA A 32 27.82 22.39 11.00
CA ALA A 32 28.39 22.94 12.22
C ALA A 32 27.63 24.20 12.65
N ILE A 33 27.06 24.17 13.85
CA ILE A 33 26.41 25.34 14.46
C ILE A 33 27.51 26.21 15.11
N PRO A 34 27.65 27.49 14.74
CA PRO A 34 28.67 28.36 15.31
C PRO A 34 28.34 28.68 16.78
N SER A 35 29.08 28.07 17.69
CA SER A 35 29.11 28.47 19.11
C SER A 35 29.82 29.82 19.22
N LYS A 36 29.07 30.88 19.55
CA LYS A 36 29.66 32.18 19.84
C LYS A 36 30.25 32.15 21.27
N PRO A 37 31.55 32.40 21.45
CA PRO A 37 32.12 32.56 22.78
C PRO A 37 31.60 33.87 23.39
N SER A 38 30.91 33.75 24.52
CA SER A 38 30.53 34.90 25.35
C SER A 38 31.77 35.39 26.09
N THR A 39 32.43 36.41 25.54
CA THR A 39 33.51 37.13 26.22
C THR A 39 32.89 38.30 26.97
N ALA A 40 32.52 38.08 28.23
CA ALA A 40 32.13 39.15 29.14
C ALA A 40 33.41 39.70 29.83
N VAL A 41 33.83 40.89 29.43
CA VAL A 41 34.92 41.66 30.07
C VAL A 41 34.31 42.93 30.66
N ILE A 42 34.31 42.94 32.01
CA ILE A 42 34.62 44.05 32.94
C ILE A 42 33.80 45.35 32.85
N GLY A 43 33.11 45.64 33.97
CA GLY A 43 33.27 46.88 34.73
C GLY A 43 32.45 48.09 34.30
N ASP A 44 31.22 48.18 34.81
CA ASP A 44 30.62 49.41 35.33
C ASP A 44 29.33 49.01 36.08
N ASP A 45 29.07 49.67 37.22
CA ASP A 45 27.90 49.40 38.05
C ASP A 45 26.62 49.48 37.21
N PRO A 46 25.74 48.45 37.23
CA PRO A 46 24.50 48.50 36.47
C PRO A 46 23.61 49.57 37.08
N ALA A 47 23.46 50.68 36.37
CA ALA A 47 22.43 51.68 36.65
C ALA A 47 21.10 50.95 36.82
N THR A 48 20.49 51.07 38.00
CA THR A 48 19.25 50.40 38.36
C THR A 48 18.22 50.71 37.27
N PRO A 49 17.63 49.70 36.60
CA PRO A 49 16.63 49.95 35.58
C PRO A 49 15.47 50.74 36.22
N PRO A 50 14.96 51.79 35.55
CA PRO A 50 13.84 52.56 36.07
C PRO A 50 12.67 51.62 36.38
N SER A 51 12.06 51.82 37.55
CA SER A 51 10.94 51.00 38.02
C SER A 51 9.86 50.91 36.92
N PRO A 52 9.38 49.71 36.56
CA PRO A 52 8.39 49.56 35.51
C PRO A 52 7.12 50.32 35.91
N VAL A 53 6.81 51.36 35.15
CA VAL A 53 5.55 52.09 35.27
C VAL A 53 4.41 51.12 34.95
N PRO A 54 3.29 51.13 35.68
CA PRO A 54 2.14 50.29 35.36
C PRO A 54 1.64 50.64 33.96
N THR A 55 1.95 49.80 32.97
CA THR A 55 1.34 49.87 31.65
C THR A 55 -0.08 49.34 31.77
N GLU A 56 -1.06 50.23 31.70
CA GLU A 56 -2.45 49.86 31.50
C GLU A 56 -2.54 49.06 30.20
N PHE A 57 -2.91 47.78 30.30
CA PHE A 57 -3.15 46.93 29.14
C PHE A 57 -4.47 47.40 28.52
N ILE A 58 -4.36 48.10 27.40
CA ILE A 58 -5.52 48.45 26.60
C ILE A 58 -5.88 47.20 25.80
N ASP A 59 -6.95 46.51 26.21
CA ASP A 59 -7.53 45.40 25.47
C ASP A 59 -8.15 45.94 24.18
N VAL A 60 -7.32 46.09 23.15
CA VAL A 60 -7.76 46.38 21.79
C VAL A 60 -7.84 45.05 21.05
N GLU A 61 -9.01 44.79 20.46
CA GLU A 61 -9.25 43.61 19.62
C GLU A 61 -8.18 43.50 18.54
N ALA A 62 -7.59 42.30 18.39
CA ALA A 62 -6.46 42.08 17.48
C ALA A 62 -6.81 42.44 16.03
N GLU A 63 -8.09 42.31 15.64
CA GLU A 63 -8.56 42.67 14.31
C GLU A 63 -8.45 44.17 13.99
N ASP A 64 -8.59 45.05 14.99
CA ASP A 64 -8.55 46.50 14.80
C ASP A 64 -7.14 47.01 14.54
N PHE A 65 -6.12 46.36 15.12
CA PHE A 65 -4.72 46.64 14.78
C PHE A 65 -4.40 46.24 13.35
N VAL A 66 -4.89 45.08 12.89
CA VAL A 66 -4.69 44.62 11.51
C VAL A 66 -5.37 45.58 10.53
N ARG A 67 -6.60 46.01 10.80
CA ARG A 67 -7.32 47.00 9.97
C ARG A 67 -6.60 48.34 9.92
N THR A 68 -6.16 48.85 11.07
CA THR A 68 -5.47 50.13 11.17
C THR A 68 -4.13 50.08 10.44
N ALA A 69 -3.32 49.05 10.66
CA ALA A 69 -2.04 48.86 9.97
C ALA A 69 -2.22 48.77 8.44
N GLN A 70 -3.23 48.03 7.97
CA GLN A 70 -3.56 47.95 6.54
C GLN A 70 -3.99 49.31 5.96
N ALA A 71 -4.74 50.13 6.71
CA ALA A 71 -5.12 51.48 6.28
C ALA A 71 -3.91 52.42 6.08
N TYR A 72 -2.83 52.22 6.86
CA TYR A 72 -1.55 52.91 6.68
C TYR A 72 -0.67 52.29 5.58
N GLY A 73 -1.17 51.33 4.81
CA GLY A 73 -0.43 50.66 3.74
C GLY A 73 0.58 49.63 4.24
N VAL A 74 0.55 49.24 5.51
CA VAL A 74 1.39 48.17 6.05
C VAL A 74 0.80 46.82 5.61
N LYS A 75 1.57 46.06 4.83
CA LYS A 75 1.20 44.68 4.48
C LYS A 75 1.41 43.77 5.68
N VAL A 76 0.33 43.50 6.40
CA VAL A 76 0.30 42.45 7.43
C VAL A 76 0.11 41.12 6.73
N ARG A 77 1.14 40.25 6.77
CA ARG A 77 1.03 38.86 6.33
C ARG A 77 0.78 38.03 7.58
N ASP A 78 -0.45 37.56 7.73
CA ASP A 78 -0.78 36.65 8.81
C ASP A 78 -0.11 35.29 8.51
N TYR A 79 0.89 34.94 9.32
CA TYR A 79 1.55 33.63 9.23
C TYR A 79 0.81 32.57 10.05
N ALA A 80 -0.18 32.94 10.86
CA ALA A 80 -1.03 32.04 11.63
C ALA A 80 -2.34 31.70 10.90
N PHE A 81 -2.75 32.51 9.90
CA PHE A 81 -3.85 32.17 9.01
C PHE A 81 -3.41 31.11 7.99
N GLU A 82 -3.54 29.84 8.37
CA GLU A 82 -3.50 28.72 7.43
C GLU A 82 -4.88 28.61 6.78
N PRO A 83 -5.09 29.06 5.52
CA PRO A 83 -6.34 28.80 4.84
C PRO A 83 -6.57 27.28 4.83
N PRO A 84 -7.83 26.81 4.96
CA PRO A 84 -8.12 25.39 4.95
C PRO A 84 -7.46 24.77 3.72
N THR A 85 -6.45 23.93 3.96
CA THR A 85 -5.64 23.36 2.88
C THR A 85 -6.60 22.55 2.02
N PRO A 86 -6.75 22.88 0.72
CA PRO A 86 -7.60 22.08 -0.15
C PRO A 86 -7.12 20.64 -0.06
N PRO A 87 -8.03 19.65 -0.05
CA PRO A 87 -7.64 18.25 0.09
C PRO A 87 -6.61 17.94 -1.00
N LEU A 88 -5.41 17.52 -0.58
CA LEU A 88 -4.33 17.21 -1.51
C LEU A 88 -4.81 16.14 -2.50
N PRO A 89 -4.45 16.24 -3.78
CA PRO A 89 -4.83 15.24 -4.76
C PRO A 89 -4.30 13.88 -4.31
N THR A 90 -5.21 12.92 -4.19
CA THR A 90 -4.89 11.56 -3.78
C THR A 90 -3.90 10.94 -4.76
N THR A 91 -2.72 10.58 -4.28
CA THR A 91 -1.69 9.94 -5.12
C THR A 91 -2.15 8.55 -5.54
N PRO A 92 -2.17 8.21 -6.84
CA PRO A 92 -2.60 6.90 -7.28
C PRO A 92 -1.73 5.76 -6.72
N GLU A 93 -2.36 4.70 -6.24
CA GLU A 93 -1.65 3.52 -5.77
C GLU A 93 -1.11 2.71 -6.95
N VAL A 94 0.21 2.50 -7.01
CA VAL A 94 0.84 1.68 -8.05
C VAL A 94 0.77 0.20 -7.69
N ARG A 95 0.00 -0.57 -8.46
CA ARG A 95 -0.12 -2.01 -8.27
C ARG A 95 0.88 -2.76 -9.14
N LYS A 96 1.91 -3.33 -8.50
CA LYS A 96 3.03 -3.99 -9.20
C LYS A 96 2.67 -5.32 -9.87
N ASN A 97 1.78 -6.11 -9.24
CA ASN A 97 1.45 -7.44 -9.74
C ASN A 97 -0.04 -7.77 -9.49
N PRO A 98 -0.94 -7.41 -10.42
CA PRO A 98 -2.35 -7.76 -10.32
C PRO A 98 -2.59 -9.28 -10.43
N PHE A 99 -1.68 -10.01 -11.08
CA PHE A 99 -1.82 -11.44 -11.31
C PHE A 99 -1.77 -12.26 -10.01
N LEU A 100 -0.88 -11.93 -9.07
CA LEU A 100 -0.87 -12.61 -7.76
C LEU A 100 -2.18 -12.40 -6.99
N THR A 101 -2.85 -11.27 -7.22
CA THR A 101 -4.17 -11.05 -6.63
C THR A 101 -5.24 -11.89 -7.31
N LEU A 102 -5.18 -12.06 -8.63
CA LEU A 102 -6.07 -12.98 -9.33
C LEU A 102 -5.93 -14.41 -8.78
N LEU A 103 -4.70 -14.90 -8.56
CA LEU A 103 -4.51 -16.22 -7.96
C LEU A 103 -5.05 -16.33 -6.53
N ALA A 104 -4.89 -15.26 -5.73
CA ALA A 104 -5.50 -15.23 -4.39
C ALA A 104 -7.04 -15.22 -4.47
N HIS A 105 -7.60 -14.61 -5.51
CA HIS A 105 -9.04 -14.62 -5.78
C HIS A 105 -9.55 -16.00 -6.21
N ASP A 106 -8.83 -16.73 -7.04
CA ASP A 106 -9.15 -18.12 -7.37
C ASP A 106 -9.19 -18.99 -6.09
N MET A 107 -8.25 -18.75 -5.16
CA MET A 107 -8.23 -19.45 -3.88
C MET A 107 -9.35 -19.02 -2.94
N HIS A 108 -9.72 -17.74 -2.92
CA HIS A 108 -10.86 -17.22 -2.15
C HIS A 108 -12.16 -17.91 -2.57
N ILE A 109 -12.42 -18.01 -3.87
CA ILE A 109 -13.61 -18.70 -4.39
C ILE A 109 -13.58 -20.19 -4.04
N ARG A 110 -12.40 -20.84 -4.13
CA ARG A 110 -12.24 -22.27 -3.80
C ARG A 110 -12.36 -22.58 -2.31
N ARG A 111 -11.99 -21.64 -1.45
CA ARG A 111 -11.94 -21.75 0.01
C ARG A 111 -12.57 -20.52 0.67
N PRO A 112 -13.88 -20.28 0.53
CA PRO A 112 -14.52 -19.05 1.01
C PRO A 112 -14.46 -18.89 2.53
N LYS A 113 -14.25 -19.99 3.27
CA LYS A 113 -14.12 -19.98 4.73
C LYS A 113 -12.69 -19.73 5.24
N ASP A 114 -11.70 -19.74 4.35
CA ASP A 114 -10.29 -19.55 4.72
C ASP A 114 -9.96 -18.06 4.77
N THR A 115 -9.71 -17.55 5.97
CA THR A 115 -9.40 -16.14 6.22
C THR A 115 -8.07 -15.70 5.59
N ASN A 116 -7.18 -16.64 5.23
CA ASN A 116 -5.92 -16.31 4.56
C ASN A 116 -6.12 -15.77 3.13
N PHE A 117 -7.27 -16.07 2.50
CA PHE A 117 -7.59 -15.65 1.14
C PHE A 117 -8.62 -14.52 1.07
N TRP A 118 -8.97 -13.92 2.22
CA TRP A 118 -9.96 -12.87 2.26
C TRP A 118 -9.58 -11.65 1.40
N LEU A 119 -10.50 -11.21 0.56
CA LEU A 119 -10.33 -10.07 -0.33
C LEU A 119 -11.09 -8.84 0.15
N SER A 120 -10.41 -7.70 0.22
CA SER A 120 -11.07 -6.41 0.45
C SER A 120 -11.88 -5.97 -0.78
N GLY A 121 -12.95 -5.18 -0.58
CA GLY A 121 -13.72 -4.56 -1.67
C GLY A 121 -12.87 -3.76 -2.66
N ARG A 122 -11.79 -3.12 -2.17
CA ARG A 122 -10.78 -2.45 -3.02
C ARG A 122 -10.13 -3.41 -4.02
N ILE A 123 -9.81 -4.62 -3.57
CA ILE A 123 -9.18 -5.63 -4.41
C ILE A 123 -10.17 -6.16 -5.45
N LEU A 124 -11.40 -6.45 -5.03
CA LEU A 124 -12.49 -6.92 -5.89
C LEU A 124 -12.80 -5.92 -7.01
N ARG A 125 -12.99 -4.63 -6.68
CA ARG A 125 -13.21 -3.55 -7.65
C ARG A 125 -12.09 -3.51 -8.69
N ARG A 126 -10.84 -3.57 -8.24
CA ARG A 126 -9.68 -3.55 -9.15
C ARG A 126 -9.59 -4.77 -10.06
N LEU A 127 -10.04 -5.95 -9.62
CA LEU A 127 -10.04 -7.15 -10.49
C LEU A 127 -11.06 -7.01 -11.62
N LEU A 128 -12.23 -6.42 -11.34
CA LEU A 128 -13.23 -6.07 -12.34
C LEU A 128 -12.73 -4.99 -13.29
N ASP A 129 -12.20 -3.88 -12.76
CA ASP A 129 -11.72 -2.75 -13.54
C ASP A 129 -10.55 -3.14 -14.47
N ILE A 130 -9.67 -4.06 -14.05
CA ILE A 130 -8.57 -4.59 -14.88
C ILE A 130 -9.10 -5.59 -15.94
N GLY A 131 -10.31 -6.15 -15.75
CA GLY A 131 -10.89 -7.14 -16.65
C GLY A 131 -10.32 -8.56 -16.45
N PHE A 132 -9.67 -8.84 -15.32
CA PHE A 132 -9.20 -10.19 -15.01
C PHE A 132 -10.33 -11.09 -14.51
N VAL A 133 -11.33 -10.50 -13.86
CA VAL A 133 -12.58 -11.16 -13.45
C VAL A 133 -13.71 -10.53 -14.25
N THR A 134 -14.58 -11.35 -14.83
CA THR A 134 -15.78 -10.84 -15.53
C THR A 134 -16.90 -10.53 -14.55
N GLN A 135 -17.84 -9.66 -14.91
CA GLN A 135 -19.03 -9.43 -14.09
C GLN A 135 -19.83 -10.73 -13.89
N ARG A 136 -19.95 -11.56 -14.93
CA ARG A 136 -20.58 -12.88 -14.84
C ARG A 136 -19.91 -13.78 -13.81
N GLU A 137 -18.58 -13.83 -13.80
CA GLU A 137 -17.81 -14.61 -12.81
C GLU A 137 -18.02 -14.07 -11.38
N ALA A 138 -18.06 -12.76 -11.21
CA ALA A 138 -18.36 -12.12 -9.93
C ALA A 138 -19.77 -12.48 -9.44
N ASP A 139 -20.78 -12.37 -10.30
CA ASP A 139 -22.18 -12.64 -9.95
C ASP A 139 -22.41 -14.12 -9.57
N MET A 140 -21.66 -15.05 -10.19
CA MET A 140 -21.79 -16.49 -9.93
C MET A 140 -21.06 -16.95 -8.67
N TYR A 141 -19.87 -16.39 -8.38
CA TYR A 141 -18.95 -16.97 -7.39
C TYR A 141 -18.70 -16.11 -6.15
N TRP A 142 -19.02 -14.81 -6.19
CA TRP A 142 -18.81 -13.97 -5.02
C TRP A 142 -19.92 -14.16 -4.00
N THR A 143 -19.56 -14.17 -2.72
CA THR A 143 -20.56 -14.28 -1.66
C THR A 143 -21.34 -12.96 -1.52
N PRO A 144 -22.52 -12.96 -0.87
CA PRO A 144 -23.21 -11.72 -0.54
C PRO A 144 -22.35 -10.75 0.28
N GLU A 145 -21.45 -11.26 1.13
CA GLU A 145 -20.51 -10.41 1.87
C GLU A 145 -19.51 -9.73 0.94
N ASP A 146 -18.96 -10.44 -0.05
CA ASP A 146 -18.04 -9.88 -1.04
C ASP A 146 -18.71 -8.75 -1.84
N LEU A 147 -19.96 -8.95 -2.25
CA LEU A 147 -20.75 -7.93 -2.95
C LEU A 147 -21.01 -6.71 -2.06
N GLN A 148 -21.25 -6.91 -0.77
CA GLN A 148 -21.39 -5.82 0.20
C GLN A 148 -20.06 -5.07 0.41
N LEU A 149 -18.94 -5.78 0.47
CA LEU A 149 -17.60 -5.18 0.55
C LEU A 149 -17.30 -4.35 -0.71
N LEU A 150 -17.66 -4.83 -1.89
CA LEU A 150 -17.54 -4.07 -3.13
C LEU A 150 -18.39 -2.79 -3.06
N LYS A 151 -19.69 -2.92 -2.75
CA LYS A 151 -20.62 -1.79 -2.67
C LYS A 151 -20.17 -0.74 -1.65
N SER A 152 -19.71 -1.16 -0.47
CA SER A 152 -19.22 -0.25 0.55
C SER A 152 -17.95 0.50 0.12
N TYR A 153 -17.12 -0.12 -0.73
CA TYR A 153 -15.95 0.54 -1.30
C TYR A 153 -16.33 1.61 -2.32
N ASP A 154 -17.34 1.34 -3.16
CA ASP A 154 -17.81 2.28 -4.19
C ASP A 154 -18.55 3.48 -3.60
N GLN A 155 -19.26 3.28 -2.49
CA GLN A 155 -20.04 4.31 -1.79
C GLN A 155 -19.17 5.25 -0.93
N LYS A 156 -17.84 5.12 -0.95
CA LYS A 156 -16.97 6.02 -0.19
C LYS A 156 -17.18 7.47 -0.65
N PRO A 157 -17.24 8.46 0.27
CA PRO A 157 -17.55 9.85 -0.07
C PRO A 157 -16.51 10.50 -0.99
N GLN A 158 -15.28 10.01 -0.97
CA GLN A 158 -14.18 10.44 -1.86
C GLN A 158 -14.08 9.60 -3.15
N GLY A 159 -15.02 8.68 -3.36
CA GLY A 159 -15.01 7.70 -4.44
C GLY A 159 -13.99 6.56 -4.24
N PRO A 160 -13.90 5.65 -5.23
CA PRO A 160 -12.84 4.65 -5.29
C PRO A 160 -11.44 5.30 -5.30
N TYR A 161 -10.53 4.73 -4.53
CA TYR A 161 -9.15 5.24 -4.45
C TYR A 161 -8.45 5.05 -5.81
N PRO A 162 -7.86 6.11 -6.41
CA PRO A 162 -7.23 6.03 -7.72
C PRO A 162 -6.07 5.04 -7.68
N TYR A 163 -5.92 4.24 -8.73
CA TYR A 163 -4.84 3.28 -8.83
C TYR A 163 -4.34 3.17 -10.26
N VAL A 164 -3.10 2.73 -10.40
CA VAL A 164 -2.47 2.46 -11.70
C VAL A 164 -1.93 1.05 -11.67
N ALA A 165 -2.34 0.22 -12.62
CA ALA A 165 -1.72 -1.07 -12.84
C ALA A 165 -0.34 -0.84 -13.45
N GLY A 166 0.73 -1.18 -12.71
CA GLY A 166 2.10 -0.93 -13.16
C GLY A 166 2.46 -1.68 -14.44
N TYR A 167 1.85 -2.85 -14.65
CA TYR A 167 1.98 -3.64 -15.87
C TYR A 167 0.60 -4.19 -16.24
N LEU A 168 -0.02 -3.60 -17.26
CA LEU A 168 -1.22 -4.16 -17.87
C LEU A 168 -0.82 -5.39 -18.68
N ARG A 169 -1.39 -6.53 -18.31
CA ARG A 169 -1.20 -7.79 -19.04
C ARG A 169 -2.51 -8.17 -19.69
N PRO A 170 -2.47 -8.88 -20.82
CA PRO A 170 -3.69 -9.45 -21.35
C PRO A 170 -4.28 -10.43 -20.33
N LYS A 171 -5.59 -10.63 -20.41
CA LYS A 171 -6.29 -11.53 -19.52
C LYS A 171 -5.70 -12.96 -19.65
N PRO A 172 -5.36 -13.61 -18.53
CA PRO A 172 -4.85 -14.97 -18.54
C PRO A 172 -5.90 -15.97 -19.01
N THR A 173 -5.48 -17.01 -19.75
CA THR A 173 -6.35 -18.14 -20.10
C THR A 173 -6.75 -18.94 -18.87
N ALA A 174 -7.88 -19.65 -18.95
CA ALA A 174 -8.36 -20.48 -17.85
C ALA A 174 -7.32 -21.56 -17.47
N ALA A 175 -6.75 -22.24 -18.46
CA ALA A 175 -5.70 -23.24 -18.25
C ALA A 175 -4.46 -22.68 -17.54
N TYR A 176 -4.06 -21.46 -17.89
CA TYR A 176 -2.93 -20.80 -17.23
C TYR A 176 -3.23 -20.43 -15.78
N ARG A 177 -4.45 -19.97 -15.45
CA ARG A 177 -4.87 -19.72 -14.06
C ARG A 177 -4.74 -20.99 -13.22
N VAL A 178 -5.21 -22.13 -13.72
CA VAL A 178 -5.08 -23.44 -13.05
C VAL A 178 -3.61 -23.80 -12.81
N ALA A 179 -2.79 -23.74 -13.85
CA ALA A 179 -1.38 -24.09 -13.76
C ALA A 179 -0.64 -23.17 -12.77
N ALA A 180 -0.87 -21.86 -12.84
CA ALA A 180 -0.23 -20.88 -11.97
C ALA A 180 -0.67 -21.00 -10.51
N ARG A 181 -1.95 -21.30 -10.26
CA ARG A 181 -2.47 -21.61 -8.92
C ARG A 181 -1.82 -22.86 -8.35
N ASN A 182 -1.75 -23.93 -9.14
CA ASN A 182 -1.09 -25.18 -8.73
C ASN A 182 0.41 -24.98 -8.46
N ALA A 183 1.06 -24.15 -9.27
CA ALA A 183 2.44 -23.77 -9.07
C ALA A 183 2.64 -23.00 -7.75
N PHE A 184 1.77 -22.02 -7.46
CA PHE A 184 1.94 -21.13 -6.32
C PHE A 184 1.47 -21.73 -4.99
N TYR A 185 0.26 -22.27 -4.95
CA TYR A 185 -0.40 -22.79 -3.75
C TYR A 185 -0.25 -24.30 -3.57
N GLY A 186 0.09 -25.03 -4.64
CA GLY A 186 0.17 -26.49 -4.64
C GLY A 186 -1.09 -27.13 -5.24
N PRO A 187 -1.12 -28.48 -5.30
CA PRO A 187 -2.29 -29.19 -5.79
C PRO A 187 -3.51 -28.92 -4.88
N PRO A 188 -4.74 -29.04 -5.42
CA PRO A 188 -5.97 -28.89 -4.64
C PRO A 188 -6.00 -29.83 -3.43
N GLU A 189 -6.52 -29.33 -2.31
CA GLU A 189 -6.76 -30.11 -1.11
C GLU A 189 -8.18 -30.73 -1.15
N SER A 190 -8.44 -31.73 -0.31
CA SER A 190 -9.75 -32.40 -0.25
C SER A 190 -10.88 -31.50 0.27
N VAL A 191 -10.55 -30.38 0.91
CA VAL A 191 -11.50 -29.38 1.40
C VAL A 191 -11.84 -28.36 0.31
N ASP A 192 -11.08 -28.33 -0.78
CA ASP A 192 -11.28 -27.37 -1.86
C ASP A 192 -12.50 -27.75 -2.69
N ILE A 193 -13.23 -26.74 -3.14
CA ILE A 193 -14.27 -26.94 -4.15
C ILE A 193 -13.59 -27.44 -5.45
N PRO A 194 -14.06 -28.54 -6.06
CA PRO A 194 -13.47 -29.09 -7.28
C PRO A 194 -13.54 -28.12 -8.46
N GLU A 195 -12.56 -28.21 -9.38
CA GLU A 195 -12.49 -27.28 -10.52
C GLU A 195 -13.72 -27.35 -11.44
N GLU A 196 -14.35 -28.52 -11.51
CA GLU A 196 -15.55 -28.78 -12.31
C GLU A 196 -16.75 -27.90 -11.91
N HIS A 197 -16.74 -27.31 -10.70
CA HIS A 197 -17.80 -26.41 -10.23
C HIS A 197 -17.56 -24.95 -10.67
N PHE A 198 -16.41 -24.66 -11.29
CA PHE A 198 -16.04 -23.33 -11.73
C PHE A 198 -16.04 -23.24 -13.26
N GLU A 199 -17.01 -22.52 -13.79
CA GLU A 199 -17.03 -21.98 -15.15
C GLU A 199 -16.08 -20.77 -15.19
N MET A 200 -14.81 -21.02 -15.52
CA MET A 200 -13.89 -19.95 -15.88
C MET A 200 -14.02 -19.66 -17.37
N PRO A 201 -14.48 -18.47 -17.78
CA PRO A 201 -14.48 -18.09 -19.19
C PRO A 201 -13.05 -18.14 -19.74
N ASP A 202 -12.87 -18.78 -20.90
CA ASP A 202 -11.60 -18.79 -21.62
C ASP A 202 -11.54 -17.65 -22.65
N ASP A 203 -11.90 -16.45 -22.19
CA ASP A 203 -11.81 -15.19 -22.94
C ASP A 203 -10.42 -14.56 -22.84
N GLY A 204 -9.48 -15.23 -22.15
CA GLY A 204 -8.09 -14.84 -22.05
C GLY A 204 -7.30 -15.15 -23.32
N THR A 205 -6.24 -14.38 -23.55
CA THR A 205 -5.29 -14.60 -24.67
C THR A 205 -3.88 -14.85 -24.17
N TRP A 206 -3.64 -14.73 -22.86
CA TRP A 206 -2.32 -14.83 -22.29
C TRP A 206 -2.09 -16.19 -21.62
N GLU A 207 -1.26 -17.01 -22.25
CA GLU A 207 -0.88 -18.35 -21.76
C GLU A 207 0.29 -18.33 -20.77
N GLY A 208 0.96 -17.18 -20.62
CA GLY A 208 1.97 -16.95 -19.59
C GLY A 208 3.21 -17.84 -19.59
N GLY A 209 3.56 -18.53 -20.68
CA GLY A 209 4.62 -19.54 -20.73
C GLY A 209 5.92 -19.21 -19.96
N ALA A 210 6.63 -18.13 -20.34
CA ALA A 210 7.88 -17.75 -19.67
C ALA A 210 7.70 -17.34 -18.19
N GLU A 211 6.51 -16.86 -17.84
CA GLU A 211 6.20 -16.34 -16.51
C GLU A 211 5.71 -17.43 -15.57
N LEU A 212 5.00 -18.43 -16.09
CA LEU A 212 4.69 -19.66 -15.39
C LEU A 212 5.95 -20.29 -14.84
N CYS A 213 6.98 -20.45 -15.68
CA CYS A 213 8.26 -21.02 -15.26
C CYS A 213 8.95 -20.20 -14.17
N ARG A 214 8.87 -18.85 -14.24
CA ARG A 214 9.40 -17.97 -13.19
C ARG A 214 8.63 -18.13 -11.89
N MET A 215 7.30 -18.21 -11.98
CA MET A 215 6.42 -18.39 -10.82
C MET A 215 6.60 -19.75 -10.17
N GLU A 216 6.70 -20.82 -10.95
CA GLU A 216 7.02 -22.17 -10.46
C GLU A 216 8.35 -22.19 -9.72
N ARG A 217 9.39 -21.56 -10.29
CA ARG A 217 10.69 -21.45 -9.62
C ARG A 217 10.58 -20.71 -8.29
N THR A 218 9.88 -19.58 -8.29
CA THR A 218 9.70 -18.74 -7.09
C THR A 218 8.89 -19.49 -6.02
N ALA A 219 7.80 -20.14 -6.42
CA ALA A 219 6.95 -20.91 -5.52
C ALA A 219 7.68 -22.14 -4.97
N ARG A 220 8.49 -22.81 -5.79
CA ARG A 220 9.37 -23.91 -5.35
C ARG A 220 10.37 -23.42 -4.31
N GLU A 221 11.02 -22.28 -4.53
CA GLU A 221 11.94 -21.68 -3.56
C GLU A 221 11.23 -21.33 -2.24
N ILE A 222 10.04 -20.72 -2.30
CA ILE A 222 9.23 -20.41 -1.11
C ILE A 222 8.87 -21.69 -0.34
N ARG A 223 8.44 -22.74 -1.05
CA ARG A 223 8.13 -24.05 -0.47
C ARG A 223 9.34 -24.71 0.19
N ILE A 224 10.51 -24.66 -0.46
CA ILE A 224 11.77 -25.17 0.10
C ILE A 224 12.14 -24.39 1.37
N LYS A 225 12.06 -23.06 1.34
CA LYS A 225 12.37 -22.21 2.50
C LYS A 225 11.42 -22.51 3.68
N ARG A 226 10.11 -22.66 3.43
CA ARG A 226 9.13 -23.03 4.46
C ARG A 226 9.43 -24.40 5.07
N ARG A 227 9.73 -25.42 4.26
CA ARG A 227 10.10 -26.76 4.76
C ARG A 227 11.44 -26.79 5.49
N GLY A 228 12.42 -26.03 5.01
CA GLY A 228 13.74 -25.91 5.64
C GLY A 228 13.69 -25.25 7.01
N TRP A 229 12.81 -24.27 7.20
CA TRP A 229 12.56 -23.63 8.50
C TRP A 229 11.99 -24.61 9.53
N ILE A 230 11.14 -25.54 9.11
CA ILE A 230 10.57 -26.56 10.00
C ILE A 230 11.65 -27.53 10.48
N ARG A 231 12.64 -27.88 9.63
CA ARG A 231 13.73 -28.80 9.99
C ARG A 231 14.88 -28.17 10.80
N ARG A 232 14.98 -26.84 10.84
CA ARG A 232 16.04 -26.12 11.59
C ARG A 232 15.58 -25.56 12.93
N ARG A 233 14.42 -25.97 13.45
CA ARG A 233 14.16 -25.77 14.89
C ARG A 233 15.02 -26.79 15.65
N PRO A 234 16.03 -26.37 16.42
CA PRO A 234 16.84 -27.30 17.19
C PRO A 234 15.93 -28.09 18.14
N CYS A 235 16.00 -29.42 18.07
CA CYS A 235 15.22 -30.35 18.91
C CYS A 235 15.33 -30.06 20.42
N TRP A 236 16.32 -29.28 20.85
CA TRP A 236 16.59 -28.92 22.23
C TRP A 236 15.67 -27.83 22.80
N ALA A 237 14.81 -27.20 22.00
CA ALA A 237 13.93 -26.11 22.44
C ALA A 237 12.50 -26.55 22.86
N TRP A 238 12.24 -27.87 22.93
CA TRP A 238 11.02 -28.42 23.52
C TRP A 238 11.31 -29.00 24.91
N THR A 239 11.86 -28.18 25.81
CA THR A 239 11.63 -28.43 27.24
C THR A 239 10.21 -27.95 27.54
N PRO A 240 9.25 -28.84 27.86
CA PRO A 240 7.93 -28.39 28.30
C PRO A 240 8.12 -27.47 29.50
N ALA A 241 7.61 -26.24 29.41
CA ALA A 241 7.61 -25.32 30.53
C ALA A 241 6.94 -26.07 31.71
N PRO A 242 7.56 -26.08 32.91
CA PRO A 242 6.98 -26.76 34.05
C PRO A 242 5.58 -26.20 34.27
N HIS A 243 4.58 -27.08 34.27
CA HIS A 243 3.20 -26.76 34.59
C HIS A 243 3.17 -25.97 35.91
N ARG A 244 2.98 -24.66 35.84
CA ARG A 244 2.55 -23.88 36.99
C ARG A 244 1.13 -24.33 37.28
N VAL A 245 1.00 -25.23 38.26
CA VAL A 245 -0.27 -25.54 38.91
C VAL A 245 -0.73 -24.25 39.58
N GLY A 246 -1.56 -23.49 38.87
CA GLY A 246 -2.26 -22.33 39.43
C GLY A 246 -3.29 -22.85 40.41
N MET A 247 -3.06 -22.65 41.70
CA MET A 247 -4.09 -22.81 42.73
C MET A 247 -5.28 -21.92 42.37
N ALA A 248 -6.42 -22.54 42.08
CA ALA A 248 -7.68 -21.85 41.90
C ALA A 248 -8.15 -21.31 43.26
N PHE A 249 -8.11 -19.99 43.42
CA PHE A 249 -8.75 -19.30 44.53
C PHE A 249 -10.26 -19.20 44.24
N LEU A 250 -11.05 -20.05 44.89
CA LEU A 250 -12.51 -19.95 44.93
C LEU A 250 -12.89 -18.76 45.82
N GLN A 251 -13.27 -17.63 45.22
CA GLN A 251 -14.02 -16.58 45.93
C GLN A 251 -15.51 -16.79 45.68
N GLY A 252 -16.22 -17.10 46.76
CA GLY A 252 -17.66 -17.30 46.79
C GLY A 252 -18.42 -16.01 46.49
N ILE A 253 -19.36 -16.10 45.56
CA ILE A 253 -20.35 -15.07 45.29
C ILE A 253 -21.56 -15.34 46.19
N LYS A 254 -21.80 -14.41 47.11
CA LYS A 254 -22.98 -14.34 47.97
C LYS A 254 -24.10 -13.67 47.17
N MET A 255 -25.20 -14.38 46.93
CA MET A 255 -26.43 -13.78 46.39
C MET A 255 -27.25 -13.15 47.52
N SER A 256 -27.81 -11.97 47.24
CA SER A 256 -28.91 -11.34 47.96
C SER A 256 -29.92 -10.86 46.95
#